data_AF-A0A6P4J608-F1
#
_entry.id   AF-A0A6P4J608-F1
#
_cell.length_a   1.000
_cell.length_b   1.000
_cell.length_c   1.000
_cell.angle_alpha   90.00
_cell.angle_beta   90.00
_cell.angle_gamma   90.00
#
_symmetry.space_group_name_H-M   'P 1'
#
loop_
_entity.id
_entity.type
_entity.pdbx_description
1 polymer ?
#
loop_
_entity_poly.entity_id
_entity_poly.type
_entity_poly.pdbx_seq_one_letter_code
_entity_poly.pdbx_strand_id
1 'polypeptide(L)'
;MDDEELIDSIIEGIPDTLLRQQAHMHCFNSSAQLLQAFAKVALRKPPLFSSGRAKVSAGDGPTSAPPKRCFNCNSIGHFAADCRKPKREHGACYACGSMDHQVHHCTEKKFVPSNEYNA
;
A
#
# COMPACT_ATOMS: atom_id res chain seq x y z
N MET A 1 -4.20 26.46 -34.46
CA MET A 1 -4.12 26.06 -33.05
C MET A 1 -5.45 26.41 -32.48
N ASP A 2 -6.39 25.50 -32.67
CA ASP A 2 -7.77 25.66 -32.24
C ASP A 2 -7.84 25.27 -30.75
N ASP A 3 -8.64 25.99 -29.97
CA ASP A 3 -8.69 25.79 -28.51
C ASP A 3 -9.14 24.36 -28.14
N GLU A 4 -9.94 23.72 -29.00
CA GLU A 4 -10.37 22.32 -28.86
C GLU A 4 -9.18 21.35 -28.96
N GLU A 5 -8.31 21.52 -29.95
CA GLU A 5 -7.12 20.69 -30.16
C GLU A 5 -6.11 20.86 -29.00
N LEU A 6 -6.03 22.09 -28.45
CA LEU A 6 -5.21 22.39 -27.27
C LEU A 6 -5.76 21.72 -26.01
N ILE A 7 -7.08 21.72 -25.81
CA ILE A 7 -7.73 21.06 -24.68
C ILE A 7 -7.50 19.54 -24.73
N ASP A 8 -7.68 18.93 -25.90
CA ASP A 8 -7.43 17.50 -26.10
C ASP A 8 -5.98 17.13 -25.81
N SER A 9 -5.03 17.91 -26.33
CA SER A 9 -3.60 17.72 -26.06
C SER A 9 -3.24 17.78 -24.57
N ILE A 10 -3.91 18.65 -23.80
CA ILE A 10 -3.69 18.77 -22.35
C ILE A 10 -4.33 17.59 -21.60
N ILE A 11 -5.53 17.16 -22.00
CA ILE A 11 -6.23 16.04 -21.38
C ILE A 11 -5.44 14.74 -21.58
N GLU A 12 -4.90 14.50 -22.78
CA GLU A 12 -4.05 13.33 -23.08
C GLU A 12 -2.77 13.29 -22.24
N GLY A 13 -2.26 14.46 -21.83
CA GLY A 13 -1.10 14.61 -20.95
C GLY A 13 -1.35 14.24 -19.47
N ILE A 14 -2.59 13.98 -19.05
CA ILE A 14 -2.91 13.63 -17.66
C ILE A 14 -2.43 12.20 -17.37
N PRO A 15 -1.51 11.96 -16.42
CA PRO A 15 -0.96 10.64 -16.15
C PRO A 15 -1.94 9.69 -15.47
N ASP A 16 -2.86 10.21 -14.66
CA ASP A 16 -3.89 9.42 -13.98
C ASP A 16 -5.04 9.11 -14.94
N THR A 17 -5.30 7.83 -15.18
CA THR A 17 -6.26 7.37 -16.20
C THR A 17 -7.70 7.72 -15.86
N LEU A 18 -8.07 7.68 -14.57
CA LEU A 18 -9.40 8.01 -14.10
C LEU A 18 -9.65 9.51 -14.26
N LEU A 19 -8.69 10.33 -13.86
CA LEU A 19 -8.75 11.77 -13.98
C LEU A 19 -8.79 12.22 -15.45
N ARG A 20 -8.04 11.55 -16.34
CA ARG A 20 -8.10 11.77 -17.78
C ARG A 20 -9.47 11.44 -18.36
N GLN A 21 -10.05 10.29 -18.00
CA GLN A 21 -11.40 9.91 -18.44
C GLN A 21 -12.46 10.89 -17.94
N GLN A 22 -12.35 11.36 -16.70
CA GLN A 22 -13.21 12.40 -16.15
C GLN A 22 -13.10 13.71 -16.94
N ALA A 23 -11.89 14.11 -17.33
CA ALA A 23 -11.66 15.31 -18.11
C ALA A 23 -12.33 15.26 -19.49
N HIS A 24 -12.23 14.13 -20.20
CA HIS A 24 -12.91 13.92 -21.49
C HIS A 24 -14.44 14.00 -21.37
N MET A 25 -15.02 13.48 -20.29
CA MET A 25 -16.47 13.51 -20.09
C MET A 25 -17.02 14.90 -19.77
N HIS A 26 -16.16 15.83 -19.35
CA HIS A 26 -16.57 17.14 -18.83
C HIS A 26 -16.66 18.24 -19.90
N CYS A 27 -16.35 17.91 -21.17
CA CYS A 27 -16.51 18.75 -22.37
C CYS A 27 -16.16 20.23 -22.14
N PHE A 28 -14.91 20.51 -21.78
CA PHE A 28 -14.45 21.89 -21.58
C PHE A 28 -14.47 22.66 -22.90
N ASN A 29 -15.00 23.89 -22.87
CA ASN A 29 -15.14 24.74 -24.06
C ASN A 29 -14.10 25.88 -24.11
N SER A 30 -13.18 25.92 -23.14
CA SER A 30 -12.10 26.89 -23.08
C SER A 30 -10.95 26.37 -22.23
N SER A 31 -9.72 26.68 -22.63
CA SER A 31 -8.51 26.39 -21.86
C SER A 31 -8.55 27.00 -20.45
N ALA A 32 -9.19 28.16 -20.26
CA ALA A 32 -9.36 28.78 -18.95
C ALA A 32 -10.26 27.93 -18.02
N GLN A 33 -11.31 27.34 -18.55
CA GLN A 33 -12.24 26.49 -17.80
C GLN A 33 -11.54 25.19 -17.35
N LEU A 34 -10.76 24.59 -18.26
CA LEU A 34 -9.92 23.42 -17.96
C LEU A 34 -8.92 23.73 -16.84
N LEU A 35 -8.16 24.83 -16.97
CA LEU A 35 -7.18 25.22 -15.96
C LEU A 35 -7.83 25.49 -14.60
N GLN A 36 -9.00 26.13 -14.57
CA GLN A 36 -9.74 26.39 -13.33
C GLN A 36 -10.24 25.09 -12.67
N ALA A 37 -10.73 24.12 -13.45
CA ALA A 37 -11.19 22.84 -12.94
C ALA A 37 -10.05 22.01 -12.33
N PHE A 38 -8.84 22.11 -12.90
CA PHE A 38 -7.68 21.32 -12.49
C PHE A 38 -6.71 22.06 -11.56
N ALA A 39 -6.89 23.36 -11.32
CA ALA A 39 -6.00 24.18 -10.48
C ALA A 39 -5.77 23.64 -9.06
N LYS A 40 -6.75 22.90 -8.51
CA LYS A 40 -6.69 22.32 -7.15
C LYS A 40 -6.46 20.81 -7.16
N VAL A 41 -6.29 20.19 -8.32
CA VAL A 41 -6.11 18.74 -8.44
C VAL A 41 -4.63 18.42 -8.23
N ALA A 42 -4.30 17.98 -7.03
CA ALA A 42 -2.98 17.46 -6.72
C ALA A 42 -2.92 15.97 -7.06
N LEU A 43 -2.13 15.60 -8.07
CA LEU A 43 -1.79 14.21 -8.31
C LEU A 43 -1.03 13.67 -7.09
N ARG A 44 -1.43 12.50 -6.60
CA ARG A 44 -0.64 11.78 -5.60
C ARG A 44 0.71 11.49 -6.26
N LYS A 45 1.79 12.13 -5.78
CA LYS A 45 3.15 11.75 -6.21
C LYS A 45 3.28 10.25 -5.93
N PRO A 46 3.46 9.40 -6.95
CA PRO A 46 3.86 8.03 -6.67
C PRO A 46 5.15 8.15 -5.84
N PRO A 47 5.31 7.36 -4.76
CA PRO A 47 6.56 7.33 -4.05
C PRO A 47 7.61 6.99 -5.12
N LEU A 48 8.55 7.91 -5.35
CA LEU A 48 9.68 7.67 -6.24
C LEU A 48 10.26 6.34 -5.78
N PHE A 49 10.09 5.31 -6.60
CA PHE A 49 10.61 3.98 -6.33
C PHE A 49 12.12 4.16 -6.19
N SER A 50 12.60 4.22 -4.95
CA SER A 50 14.01 4.07 -4.69
C SER A 50 14.32 2.61 -5.00
N SER A 51 14.81 2.34 -6.21
CA SER A 51 15.40 1.05 -6.60
C SER A 51 16.68 0.73 -5.81
N GLY A 52 16.91 1.38 -4.67
CA GLY A 52 17.89 0.97 -3.68
C GLY A 52 17.23 0.05 -2.65
N ARG A 53 17.80 -1.14 -2.45
CA ARG A 53 17.66 -1.89 -1.20
C ARG A 53 18.22 -1.02 -0.07
N ALA A 54 17.43 -0.07 0.43
CA ALA A 54 17.71 0.64 1.66
C ALA A 54 17.49 -0.35 2.81
N LYS A 55 18.58 -0.76 3.43
CA LYS A 55 18.56 -1.58 4.63
C LYS A 55 18.09 -0.64 5.73
N VAL A 56 16.80 -0.68 6.05
CA VAL A 56 16.25 0.10 7.15
C VAL A 56 16.75 -0.52 8.44
N SER A 57 17.88 -0.01 8.92
CA SER A 57 18.29 -0.21 10.30
C SER A 57 17.16 0.27 11.20
N ALA A 58 16.78 -0.57 12.16
CA ALA A 58 15.79 -0.28 13.16
C ALA A 58 16.15 1.04 13.87
N GLY A 59 15.30 2.05 13.66
CA GLY A 59 15.33 3.31 14.38
C GLY A 59 14.00 3.49 15.07
N ASP A 60 14.05 3.48 16.40
CA ASP A 60 13.01 3.86 17.33
C ASP A 60 12.35 5.19 16.92
N GLY A 61 11.09 5.11 16.50
CA GLY A 61 10.23 6.27 16.32
C GLY A 61 8.81 5.88 16.70
N PRO A 62 8.09 6.67 17.51
CA PRO A 62 6.71 6.40 17.89
C PRO A 62 5.80 6.85 16.75
N THR A 63 5.88 6.18 15.60
CA THR A 63 4.83 6.26 14.60
C THR A 63 3.83 5.17 14.90
N SER A 64 2.58 5.59 15.07
CA SER A 64 1.35 4.82 15.27
C SER A 64 1.02 3.86 14.10
N ALA A 65 2.01 3.12 13.63
CA ALA A 65 1.86 1.94 12.80
C ALA A 65 1.71 0.72 13.73
N PRO A 66 0.81 -0.23 13.42
CA PRO A 66 0.68 -1.44 14.21
C PRO A 66 2.05 -2.16 14.30
N PRO A 67 2.42 -2.67 15.48
CA PRO A 67 3.73 -3.30 15.67
C PRO A 67 3.92 -4.41 14.65
N LYS A 68 5.10 -4.43 14.01
CA LYS A 68 5.43 -5.41 12.97
C LYS A 68 5.36 -6.81 13.58
N ARG A 69 4.52 -7.67 12.99
CA ARG A 69 4.32 -9.07 13.41
C ARG A 69 5.16 -10.01 12.55
N CYS A 70 5.73 -11.03 13.18
CA CYS A 70 6.42 -12.11 12.53
C CYS A 70 5.44 -12.96 11.71
N PHE A 71 5.67 -13.10 10.40
CA PHE A 71 4.82 -13.91 9.54
C PHE A 71 4.89 -15.40 9.85
N ASN A 72 5.88 -15.89 10.61
CA ASN A 72 6.01 -17.30 10.98
C ASN A 72 5.29 -17.66 12.30
N CYS A 73 5.46 -16.86 13.36
CA CYS A 73 4.91 -17.17 14.69
C CYS A 73 3.85 -16.19 15.20
N ASN A 74 3.56 -15.12 14.46
CA ASN A 74 2.56 -14.09 14.79
C ASN A 74 2.90 -13.21 16.01
N SER A 75 4.08 -13.38 16.63
CA SER A 75 4.62 -12.49 17.68
C SER A 75 5.11 -11.15 17.11
N ILE A 76 5.15 -10.11 17.94
CA ILE A 76 5.75 -8.81 17.57
C ILE A 76 7.24 -8.76 17.93
N GLY A 77 7.98 -7.83 17.29
CA GLY A 77 9.37 -7.52 17.64
C GLY A 77 10.45 -8.19 16.77
N HIS A 78 10.07 -9.08 15.84
CA HIS A 78 10.99 -9.66 14.85
C HIS A 78 10.27 -10.00 13.54
N PHE A 79 11.03 -10.26 12.48
CA PHE A 79 10.52 -10.73 11.19
C PHE A 79 10.64 -12.25 11.05
N ALA A 80 9.92 -12.84 10.09
CA ALA A 80 10.00 -14.28 9.82
C ALA A 80 11.42 -14.76 9.44
N ALA A 81 12.27 -13.87 8.92
CA ALA A 81 13.67 -14.16 8.63
C ALA A 81 14.51 -14.43 9.89
N ASP A 82 14.17 -13.78 11.01
CA ASP A 82 14.87 -13.92 12.30
C ASP A 82 14.20 -14.95 13.22
N CYS A 83 13.06 -15.51 12.81
CA CYS A 83 12.29 -16.46 13.61
C CYS A 83 12.99 -17.82 13.64
N ARG A 84 13.29 -18.33 14.83
CA ARG A 84 13.94 -19.64 15.01
C ARG A 84 12.96 -20.79 15.26
N LYS A 85 11.66 -20.47 15.37
CA LYS A 85 10.59 -21.49 15.39
C LYS A 85 10.59 -22.27 14.08
N PRO A 86 10.14 -23.54 14.09
CA PRO A 86 9.92 -24.28 12.85
C PRO A 86 9.05 -23.46 11.88
N LYS A 87 9.34 -23.58 10.58
CA LYS A 87 8.55 -22.90 9.55
C LYS A 87 7.11 -23.40 9.61
N ARG A 88 6.16 -22.47 9.66
CA ARG A 88 4.74 -22.81 9.54
C ARG A 88 4.51 -23.53 8.20
N GLU A 89 3.69 -24.57 8.23
CA GLU A 89 3.24 -25.24 7.03
C GLU A 89 2.48 -24.30 6.09
N HIS A 90 2.67 -24.47 4.78
CA HIS A 90 2.00 -23.66 3.79
C HIS A 90 0.49 -23.91 3.84
N GLY A 91 -0.29 -22.84 4.00
CA GLY A 91 -1.75 -22.92 4.11
C GLY A 91 -2.28 -23.02 5.54
N ALA A 92 -1.42 -23.24 6.54
CA ALA A 92 -1.84 -23.21 7.94
C ALA A 92 -2.20 -21.79 8.40
N CYS A 93 -3.19 -21.70 9.29
CA CYS A 93 -3.69 -20.48 9.89
C CYS A 93 -2.57 -19.66 10.54
N TYR A 94 -2.49 -18.38 10.18
CA TYR A 94 -1.48 -17.48 10.73
C TYR A 94 -1.60 -17.25 12.24
N ALA A 95 -2.81 -17.39 12.81
CA ALA A 95 -3.06 -17.12 14.22
C ALA A 95 -2.91 -18.35 15.14
N CYS A 96 -3.34 -19.53 14.70
CA CYS A 96 -3.35 -20.74 15.54
C CYS A 96 -2.51 -21.92 14.98
N GLY A 97 -2.07 -21.86 13.72
CA GLY A 97 -1.29 -22.92 13.08
C GLY A 97 -2.10 -24.12 12.55
N SER A 98 -3.43 -24.12 12.65
CA SER A 98 -4.27 -25.20 12.10
C SER A 98 -4.34 -25.14 10.57
N MET A 99 -4.38 -26.30 9.91
CA MET A 99 -4.60 -26.40 8.45
C MET A 99 -6.08 -26.36 8.05
N ASP A 100 -6.99 -26.44 9.01
CA ASP A 100 -8.43 -26.55 8.77
C ASP A 100 -9.06 -25.25 8.24
N HIS A 101 -8.47 -24.10 8.57
CA HIS A 101 -9.02 -22.80 8.24
C HIS A 101 -7.95 -21.74 7.98
N GLN A 102 -8.34 -20.68 7.27
CA GLN A 102 -7.55 -19.47 7.14
C GLN A 102 -7.76 -18.52 8.33
N VAL A 103 -6.85 -17.56 8.51
CA VAL A 103 -6.89 -16.60 9.62
C VAL A 103 -8.22 -15.84 9.75
N HIS A 104 -8.92 -15.61 8.63
CA HIS A 104 -10.22 -14.94 8.64
C HIS A 104 -11.31 -15.76 9.35
N HIS A 105 -11.27 -17.09 9.19
CA HIS A 105 -12.21 -18.05 9.78
C HIS A 105 -11.71 -18.68 11.09
N CYS A 106 -10.59 -18.19 11.63
CA CYS A 106 -10.03 -18.71 12.87
C CYS A 106 -10.89 -18.33 14.08
N THR A 107 -11.37 -19.31 14.83
CA THR A 107 -12.06 -19.12 16.11
C THR A 107 -11.08 -18.89 17.27
N GLU A 108 -9.86 -19.44 17.15
CA GLU A 108 -8.80 -19.42 18.16
C GLU A 108 -7.73 -18.35 17.86
N LYS A 109 -8.12 -17.11 17.58
CA LYS A 109 -7.17 -16.04 17.23
C LYS A 109 -6.30 -15.64 18.42
N LYS A 110 -5.13 -16.25 18.57
CA LYS A 110 -4.13 -15.88 19.58
C LYS A 110 -3.31 -14.68 19.10
N PHE A 111 -3.55 -13.51 19.68
CA PHE A 111 -2.62 -12.39 19.58
C PHE A 111 -1.53 -12.57 20.63
N VAL A 112 -0.27 -12.72 20.20
CA VAL A 112 0.88 -12.84 21.11
C VAL A 112 1.62 -11.49 21.10
N PRO A 113 1.36 -10.60 22.09
CA PRO A 113 2.04 -9.30 22.18
C PRO A 113 3.51 -9.41 22.60
N SER A 114 3.97 -10.60 23.00
CA SER A 114 5.34 -10.82 23.45
C SER A 114 6.22 -11.35 22.33
N ASN A 115 7.49 -10.95 22.34
CA ASN A 115 8.49 -11.42 21.37
C ASN A 115 8.92 -12.87 21.70
N GLU A 116 8.34 -13.85 21.02
CA GLU A 116 8.65 -15.27 21.21
C GLU A 116 9.42 -15.85 20.02
N TYR A 117 10.57 -15.27 19.69
CA TYR A 117 11.35 -15.67 18.51
C TYR A 117 12.02 -17.07 18.62
N ASN A 118 12.21 -17.57 19.85
CA ASN A 118 12.93 -18.81 20.19
C ASN A 118 12.04 -19.95 20.73
N ALA A 119 10.76 -19.69 21.04
CA ALA A 119 9.93 -20.59 21.84
C ALA A 119 9.32 -21.75 21.06
#